data_AF-A0A9D5B7E6-F1
#
_entry.id   AF-A0A9D5B7E6-F1
#
_cell.length_a   1.000
_cell.length_b   1.000
_cell.length_c   1.000
_cell.angle_alpha   90.00
_cell.angle_beta   90.00
_cell.angle_gamma   90.00
#
_symmetry.space_group_name_H-M   'P 1'
#
loop_
_entity.id
_entity.type
_entity.pdbx_description
1 polymer ?
#
loop_
_entity_poly.entity_id
_entity_poly.type
_entity_poly.pdbx_seq_one_letter_code
_entity_poly.pdbx_strand_id
1 'polypeptide(L)'
;MFGTAIRNAAKKLKPKMGAVTLTTPPEQRQTITRALFDIVKEHGPITVSNTWERVKEVGLKDLTSKNHMKVVLRWMRERQKLRLVCNHVGAHKQFLYTTWFTKPGTAQAAITTPTTTTTTKRSIPSKKKLARA
;
A
#
# COMPACT_ATOMS: atom_id res chain seq x y z
N MET A 1 20.60 -28.95 24.77
CA MET A 1 19.14 -29.05 24.55
C MET A 1 18.38 -27.71 24.66
N PHE A 2 19.04 -26.53 24.65
CA PHE A 2 18.36 -25.23 24.85
C PHE A 2 17.80 -24.57 23.57
N GLY A 3 18.28 -24.95 22.38
CA GLY A 3 17.85 -24.33 21.11
C GLY A 3 16.42 -24.67 20.67
N THR A 4 15.84 -25.76 21.18
CA THR A 4 14.45 -26.16 20.91
C THR A 4 13.46 -25.35 21.75
N ALA A 5 13.83 -25.01 22.99
CA ALA A 5 13.02 -24.18 23.87
C ALA A 5 12.88 -22.75 23.33
N ILE A 6 13.95 -22.16 22.79
CA ILE A 6 13.92 -20.82 22.16
C ILE A 6 13.02 -20.82 20.91
N ARG A 7 13.08 -21.88 20.07
CA ARG A 7 12.19 -22.01 18.90
C ARG A 7 10.72 -22.15 19.26
N ASN A 8 10.39 -22.80 20.38
CA ASN A 8 9.01 -22.88 20.86
C ASN A 8 8.54 -21.57 21.52
N ALA A 9 9.40 -20.84 22.23
CA ALA A 9 9.07 -19.52 22.78
C ALA A 9 8.94 -18.41 21.71
N ALA A 10 9.64 -18.57 20.56
CA ALA A 10 9.54 -17.67 19.41
C ALA A 10 8.25 -17.90 18.56
N LYS A 11 7.56 -19.03 18.73
CA LYS A 11 6.19 -19.23 18.24
C LYS A 11 5.19 -18.48 19.13
N LYS A 12 5.39 -17.17 19.32
CA LYS A 12 4.38 -16.34 19.97
C LYS A 12 3.13 -16.36 19.09
N LEU A 13 2.01 -16.79 19.67
CA LEU A 13 0.70 -16.74 19.04
C LEU A 13 0.46 -15.31 18.55
N LYS A 14 -0.06 -15.17 17.32
CA LYS A 14 -0.44 -13.87 16.75
C LYS A 14 -1.29 -13.14 17.81
N PRO A 15 -0.88 -11.94 18.27
CA PRO A 15 -1.67 -11.17 19.21
C PRO A 15 -3.09 -11.05 18.67
N LYS A 16 -4.11 -11.24 19.52
CA LYS A 16 -5.51 -11.00 19.13
C LYS A 16 -5.57 -9.58 18.57
N MET A 17 -5.87 -9.46 17.27
CA MET A 17 -5.92 -8.17 16.58
C MET A 17 -7.12 -7.38 17.13
N GLY A 18 -6.91 -6.67 18.24
CA GLY A 18 -7.87 -5.70 18.73
C GLY A 18 -8.00 -4.50 17.80
N ALA A 19 -9.05 -3.71 18.04
CA ALA A 19 -9.23 -2.41 17.43
C ALA A 19 -7.95 -1.57 17.59
N VAL A 20 -7.59 -0.80 16.57
CA VAL A 20 -6.41 0.06 16.66
C VAL A 20 -6.73 1.19 17.62
N THR A 21 -6.19 1.11 18.83
CA THR A 21 -6.17 2.27 19.72
C THR A 21 -4.97 3.10 19.30
N LEU A 22 -5.21 4.19 18.58
CA LEU A 22 -4.19 5.21 18.41
C LEU A 22 -4.00 5.89 19.78
N THR A 23 -2.76 6.02 20.26
CA THR A 23 -2.44 6.56 21.59
C THR A 23 -2.24 8.09 21.55
N THR A 24 -2.36 8.72 20.38
CA THR A 24 -2.15 10.17 20.25
C THR A 24 -3.32 10.98 20.82
N PRO A 25 -3.05 12.18 21.34
CA PRO A 25 -4.07 13.17 21.67
C PRO A 25 -5.08 13.39 20.53
N PRO A 26 -6.36 13.68 20.84
CA PRO A 26 -7.42 13.79 19.84
C PRO A 26 -7.19 14.97 18.87
N GLU A 27 -6.69 16.11 19.36
CA GLU A 27 -6.39 17.30 18.54
C GLU A 27 -5.36 16.98 17.43
N GLN A 28 -4.20 16.46 17.83
CA GLN A 28 -3.13 16.06 16.90
C GLN A 28 -3.61 15.01 15.90
N ARG A 29 -4.43 14.05 16.36
CA ARG A 29 -4.98 13.02 15.48
C ARG A 29 -5.82 13.62 14.37
N GLN A 30 -6.66 14.61 14.67
CA GLN A 30 -7.51 15.22 13.65
C GLN A 30 -6.69 15.94 12.59
N THR A 31 -5.71 16.75 13.00
CA THR A 31 -4.80 17.45 12.08
C THR A 31 -4.06 16.49 11.16
N ILE A 32 -3.45 15.46 11.75
CA ILE A 32 -2.77 14.40 10.99
C ILE A 32 -3.73 13.71 10.01
N THR A 33 -4.92 13.34 10.50
CA THR A 33 -5.91 12.59 9.70
C THR A 33 -6.40 13.41 8.51
N ARG A 34 -6.60 14.72 8.70
CA ARG A 34 -7.02 15.64 7.64
C ARG A 34 -5.92 15.79 6.59
N ALA A 35 -4.69 16.10 7.02
CA ALA A 35 -3.57 16.25 6.10
C ALA A 35 -3.29 14.96 5.29
N LEU A 36 -3.30 13.80 5.96
CA LEU A 36 -3.13 12.50 5.26
C LEU A 36 -4.28 12.23 4.29
N PHE A 37 -5.50 12.62 4.62
CA PHE A 37 -6.65 12.46 3.74
C PHE A 37 -6.52 13.34 2.50
N ASP A 38 -6.10 14.60 2.67
CA ASP A 38 -5.93 15.55 1.57
C ASP A 38 -4.83 15.07 0.60
N ILE A 39 -3.69 14.61 1.11
CA ILE A 39 -2.61 14.02 0.29
C ILE A 39 -3.11 12.83 -0.55
N VAL A 40 -3.89 11.92 0.06
CA VAL A 40 -4.43 10.75 -0.66
C VAL A 40 -5.52 11.17 -1.64
N LYS A 41 -6.29 12.21 -1.33
CA LYS A 41 -7.33 12.75 -2.22
C LYS A 41 -6.74 13.42 -3.45
N GLU A 42 -5.66 14.18 -3.30
CA GLU A 42 -5.00 14.90 -4.39
C GLU A 42 -4.32 13.96 -5.39
N HIS A 43 -3.63 12.92 -4.90
CA HIS A 43 -2.87 12.00 -5.76
C HIS A 43 -3.64 10.74 -6.19
N GLY A 44 -4.79 10.46 -5.57
CA GLY A 44 -5.56 9.25 -5.83
C GLY A 44 -4.93 7.99 -5.19
N PRO A 45 -5.15 6.80 -5.77
CA PRO A 45 -4.63 5.54 -5.23
C PRO A 45 -3.10 5.54 -5.16
N ILE A 46 -2.55 5.70 -3.95
CA ILE A 46 -1.11 5.86 -3.73
C ILE A 46 -0.56 4.75 -2.83
N THR A 47 0.69 4.34 -3.07
CA THR A 47 1.37 3.34 -2.23
C THR A 47 1.82 3.95 -0.91
N VAL A 48 1.97 3.12 0.12
CA VAL A 48 2.38 3.57 1.47
C VAL A 48 3.72 4.28 1.47
N SER A 49 4.65 3.87 0.61
CA SER A 49 5.96 4.51 0.51
C SER A 49 5.86 5.90 -0.10
N ASN A 50 5.11 6.04 -1.20
CA ASN A 50 4.92 7.33 -1.85
C ASN A 50 4.15 8.31 -0.95
N THR A 51 3.15 7.83 -0.18
CA THR A 51 2.47 8.68 0.82
C THR A 51 3.45 9.25 1.84
N TRP A 52 4.40 8.44 2.32
CA TRP A 52 5.39 8.89 3.30
C TRP A 52 6.34 9.95 2.73
N GLU A 53 6.74 9.83 1.47
CA GLU A 53 7.56 10.84 0.80
C GLU A 53 6.82 12.18 0.71
N ARG A 54 5.55 12.17 0.29
CA ARG A 54 4.72 13.38 0.25
C ARG A 54 4.48 14.01 1.62
N VAL A 55 4.28 13.19 2.65
CA VAL A 55 4.14 13.69 4.03
C VAL A 55 5.40 14.43 4.49
N LYS A 56 6.60 13.97 4.08
CA LYS A 56 7.84 14.68 4.39
C LYS A 56 7.94 15.99 3.63
N GLU A 57 7.52 16.03 2.37
CA GLU A 57 7.51 17.26 1.55
C GLU A 57 6.58 18.33 2.16
N VAL A 58 5.42 17.93 2.69
CA VAL A 58 4.48 18.82 3.38
C VAL A 58 4.97 19.24 4.77
N GLY A 59 5.93 18.52 5.36
CA GLY A 59 6.56 18.90 6.62
C GLY A 59 5.65 18.76 7.85
N LEU A 60 4.85 17.69 7.93
CA LEU A 60 4.00 17.44 9.10
C LEU A 60 4.83 17.15 10.36
N LYS A 61 4.85 18.09 11.31
CA LYS A 61 5.58 17.99 12.58
C LYS A 61 5.04 16.88 13.50
N ASP A 62 3.76 16.54 13.37
CA ASP A 62 3.09 15.57 14.25
C ASP A 62 3.30 14.09 13.82
N LEU A 63 3.98 13.84 12.68
CA LEU A 63 4.29 12.48 12.20
C LEU A 63 5.78 12.12 12.41
N THR A 64 6.06 11.47 13.53
CA THR A 64 7.44 11.12 13.94
C THR A 64 8.11 10.02 13.09
N SER A 65 7.35 9.06 12.54
CA SER A 65 7.94 7.94 11.79
C SER A 65 6.97 7.31 10.78
N LYS A 66 7.54 6.59 9.79
CA LYS A 66 6.77 5.78 8.83
C LYS A 66 5.88 4.73 9.53
N ASN A 67 6.33 4.21 10.67
CA ASN A 67 5.55 3.27 11.48
C ASN A 67 4.36 3.96 12.14
N HIS A 68 4.56 5.17 12.69
CA HIS A 68 3.47 5.98 13.24
C HIS A 68 2.42 6.28 12.16
N MET A 69 2.86 6.68 10.97
CA MET A 69 1.97 6.87 9.81
C MET A 69 1.17 5.60 9.49
N LYS A 70 1.80 4.42 9.47
CA LYS A 70 1.10 3.15 9.20
C LYS A 70 0.03 2.82 10.23
N VAL A 71 0.27 3.13 11.52
CA VAL A 71 -0.73 2.96 12.58
C VAL A 71 -1.91 3.90 12.34
N VAL A 72 -1.65 5.15 11.98
CA VAL A 72 -2.70 6.13 11.66
C VAL A 72 -3.50 5.70 10.42
N LEU A 73 -2.85 5.23 9.35
CA LEU A 73 -3.53 4.73 8.15
C LEU A 73 -4.39 3.49 8.45
N ARG A 74 -3.91 2.60 9.34
CA ARG A 74 -4.71 1.45 9.82
C ARG A 74 -5.92 1.92 10.64
N TRP A 75 -5.74 2.93 11.49
CA TRP A 75 -6.81 3.55 12.27
C TRP A 75 -7.88 4.21 11.39
N MET A 76 -7.44 4.99 10.38
CA MET A 76 -8.34 5.62 9.40
C MET A 76 -9.14 4.60 8.59
N ARG A 77 -8.56 3.45 8.28
CA ARG A 77 -9.24 2.35 7.60
C ARG A 77 -10.35 1.73 8.45
N GLU A 78 -10.09 1.52 9.73
CA GLU A 78 -11.07 0.97 10.66
C GLU A 78 -12.29 1.90 10.81
N ARG A 79 -12.06 3.22 10.72
CA ARG A 79 -13.10 4.26 10.67
C ARG A 79 -13.71 4.49 9.28
N GLN A 80 -13.44 3.60 8.32
CA GLN A 80 -13.93 3.65 6.93
C GLN A 80 -13.62 4.94 6.15
N LYS A 81 -12.59 5.71 6.56
CA LYS A 81 -12.16 6.91 5.82
C LYS A 81 -11.35 6.57 4.58
N LEU A 82 -10.59 5.47 4.64
CA LEU A 82 -9.71 4.97 3.59
C LEU A 82 -9.99 3.50 3.28
N ARG A 83 -9.79 3.10 2.03
CA ARG A 83 -9.84 1.72 1.55
C ARG A 83 -8.44 1.30 1.11
N LEU A 84 -8.12 0.02 1.30
CA LEU A 84 -6.93 -0.58 0.72
C LEU A 84 -7.33 -1.39 -0.50
N VAL A 85 -6.76 -1.05 -1.63
CA VAL A 85 -6.92 -1.78 -2.88
C VAL A 85 -5.63 -2.55 -3.16
N CYS A 86 -5.76 -3.79 -3.59
CA CYS A 86 -4.65 -4.56 -4.12
C CYS A 86 -4.63 -4.38 -5.63
N ASN A 87 -3.57 -3.79 -6.16
CA ASN A 87 -3.29 -3.79 -7.59
C ASN A 87 -2.26 -4.89 -7.89
N HIS A 88 -2.64 -5.82 -8.76
CA HIS A 88 -1.77 -6.92 -9.15
C HIS A 88 -1.06 -6.55 -10.46
N VAL A 89 0.24 -6.32 -10.38
CA VAL A 89 1.07 -6.01 -11.57
C VAL A 89 1.93 -7.24 -11.84
N GLY A 90 1.47 -8.11 -12.74
CA GLY A 90 2.14 -9.36 -13.06
C GLY A 90 2.16 -10.31 -11.86
N ALA A 91 3.33 -10.63 -11.33
CA ALA A 91 3.50 -11.46 -10.13
C ALA A 91 3.59 -10.64 -8.82
N HIS A 92 3.66 -9.31 -8.91
CA HIS A 92 3.85 -8.44 -7.76
C HIS A 92 2.53 -7.87 -7.24
N LYS A 93 2.31 -7.97 -5.92
CA LYS A 93 1.14 -7.39 -5.24
C LYS A 93 1.49 -5.98 -4.74
N GLN A 94 0.83 -4.97 -5.29
CA GLN A 94 0.92 -3.59 -4.82
C GLN A 94 -0.31 -3.27 -3.98
N PHE A 95 -0.10 -2.68 -2.80
CA PHE A 95 -1.20 -2.22 -1.94
C PHE A 95 -1.27 -0.70 -1.99
N LEU A 96 -2.41 -0.19 -2.43
CA LEU A 96 -2.68 1.23 -2.57
C LEU A 96 -3.76 1.67 -1.60
N TYR A 97 -3.58 2.84 -1.00
CA TYR A 97 -4.63 3.50 -0.23
C TYR A 97 -5.43 4.41 -1.15
N THR A 98 -6.76 4.29 -1.08
CA THR A 98 -7.70 5.15 -1.81
C THR A 98 -8.74 5.71 -0.84
N THR A 99 -9.29 6.89 -1.15
CA THR A 99 -10.35 7.49 -0.34
C THR A 99 -11.71 6.89 -0.69
N TRP A 100 -12.62 6.77 0.28
CA TRP A 100 -13.96 6.21 0.05
C TRP A 100 -14.85 7.12 -0.81
N PHE A 101 -14.57 8.43 -0.84
CA PHE A 101 -15.42 9.45 -1.48
C PHE A 101 -15.07 9.73 -2.95
N THR A 102 -13.90 9.30 -3.43
CA THR A 102 -13.57 9.38 -4.85
C THR A 102 -14.15 8.18 -5.58
N LYS A 103 -15.16 8.41 -6.42
CA LYS A 103 -15.45 7.52 -7.56
C LYS A 103 -14.10 7.25 -8.25
N PRO A 104 -13.73 6.01 -8.59
CA PRO A 104 -12.54 5.75 -9.40
C PRO A 104 -12.82 6.31 -10.80
N GLY A 105 -12.74 7.62 -10.96
CA GLY A 105 -12.66 8.27 -12.25
C GLY A 105 -11.40 7.74 -12.91
N THR A 106 -11.62 7.08 -14.04
CA THR A 106 -10.70 6.74 -15.13
C THR A 106 -9.58 7.77 -15.34
N ALA A 107 -8.61 7.82 -14.44
CA ALA A 107 -7.46 8.70 -14.54
C ALA A 107 -6.27 8.07 -13.80
N GLN A 108 -5.85 6.88 -14.25
CA GLN A 108 -4.50 6.35 -14.02
C GLN A 108 -4.25 5.13 -14.93
N ALA A 109 -4.39 5.36 -16.23
CA ALA A 109 -3.85 4.51 -17.28
C ALA A 109 -3.05 5.40 -18.26
N ALA A 110 -2.13 6.20 -17.73
CA ALA A 110 -1.18 6.98 -18.51
C ALA A 110 0.04 7.33 -17.64
N ILE A 111 0.80 6.31 -17.24
CA ILE A 111 2.21 6.47 -16.90
C ILE A 111 2.98 5.31 -17.55
N THR A 112 3.04 5.36 -18.88
CA THR A 112 4.20 4.91 -19.66
C THR A 112 5.44 5.62 -19.07
N THR A 113 6.56 4.98 -18.71
CA THR A 113 7.40 4.01 -19.43
C THR A 113 8.38 3.31 -18.48
N PRO A 114 8.71 2.01 -18.66
CA PRO A 114 10.00 1.46 -18.25
C PRO A 114 11.01 1.63 -19.39
N THR A 115 12.02 2.48 -19.19
CA THR A 115 13.20 2.57 -20.06
C THR A 115 14.34 1.82 -19.39
N THR A 116 14.61 0.58 -19.83
CA THR A 116 15.97 0.04 -19.87
C THR A 116 16.04 -1.05 -20.93
N THR A 117 16.83 -0.74 -21.95
CA THR A 117 17.33 -1.50 -23.09
C THR A 117 17.79 -2.92 -22.72
N THR A 118 17.42 -3.94 -23.50
CA THR A 118 18.30 -5.05 -23.96
C THR A 118 17.59 -5.88 -25.05
N THR A 119 18.01 -5.67 -26.29
CA THR A 119 18.42 -6.65 -27.31
C THR A 119 17.89 -8.10 -27.17
N THR A 120 17.09 -8.55 -28.13
CA THR A 120 17.45 -9.64 -29.08
C THR A 120 16.22 -10.17 -29.80
N LYS A 121 16.23 -10.02 -31.12
CA LYS A 121 15.33 -10.65 -32.09
C LYS A 121 15.44 -12.18 -32.01
N ARG A 122 14.30 -12.87 -31.88
CA ARG A 122 14.00 -14.08 -32.68
C ARG A 122 12.53 -14.47 -32.54
N SER A 123 11.73 -13.99 -33.47
CA SER A 123 10.38 -14.45 -33.75
C SER A 123 10.45 -15.68 -34.68
N ILE A 124 9.94 -16.82 -34.24
CA ILE A 124 9.56 -17.94 -35.12
C ILE A 124 8.08 -18.24 -34.84
N PRO A 125 7.22 -18.36 -35.88
CA PRO A 125 5.77 -18.32 -35.72
C PRO A 125 5.15 -19.66 -35.34
N SER A 126 3.99 -19.54 -34.67
CA SER A 126 3.04 -20.57 -34.26
C SER A 126 2.60 -21.48 -35.41
N LYS A 127 2.75 -22.81 -35.26
CA LYS A 127 2.09 -23.81 -36.11
C LYS A 127 0.69 -24.11 -35.58
N LYS A 128 -0.29 -23.78 -36.43
CA LYS A 128 -1.72 -24.10 -36.30
C LYS A 128 -1.97 -25.61 -36.29
N LYS A 129 -2.77 -26.03 -35.31
CA LYS A 129 -3.93 -26.95 -35.36
C LYS A 129 -4.17 -27.68 -36.70
N LEU A 130 -4.15 -29.01 -36.68
CA LEU A 130 -5.06 -29.84 -37.48
C LEU A 130 -5.31 -31.17 -36.75
N ALA A 131 -6.52 -31.34 -36.22
CA ALA A 131 -7.05 -32.62 -35.77
C ALA A 131 -8.12 -33.02 -36.78
N ARG A 132 -7.86 -34.08 -37.56
CA ARG A 132 -8.88 -34.90 -38.25
C ARG A 132 -8.23 -36.14 -38.88
N ALA A 133 -8.55 -37.30 -38.31
CA ALA A 133 -8.86 -38.57 -38.97
C ALA A 133 -9.10 -39.59 -37.86
#